data_AF-A0A8J4G2D7-F1
#
_entry.id   AF-A0A8J4G2D7-F1
#
_cell.length_a   1.000
_cell.length_b   1.000
_cell.length_c   1.000
_cell.angle_alpha   90.00
_cell.angle_beta   90.00
_cell.angle_gamma   90.00
#
_symmetry.space_group_name_H-M   'P 1'
#
loop_
_entity.id
_entity.type
_entity.pdbx_description
1 polymer ?
#
loop_
_entity_poly.entity_id
_entity_poly.type
_entity_poly.pdbx_seq_one_letter_code
_entity_poly.pdbx_strand_id
1 'polypeptide(L)'
;MQEQGAHHILCAKLGLTEADKLDLSSWKVNLADRWDSLIDPVKITLIGKYTNLSDAYLSVIKSLQHACMEARVKLELEWVEAASLESESKESDPALYDASWRKLAEADGILVPGGFGSRGVEGKILAANYARINKKPYLGICLGMQIAVIEYVRNVLGLTEANSTEFAPATPHPAVVFMPEISTTHKGGTMRLGARRTILQTMSCISAKLYQRDQYIDERHRHRYEVNPDLVPKLEEAGMHFVGRDETGERMEILELVNHPADHPYYVAAQFHPEFKSRPGKPSPLFLGFILASSKRLDSYLRWVISTQESQRPLRTQVSESHV
;
A
#
# COMPACT_ATOMS: atom_id res chain seq x y z
N MET A 1 13.87 12.23 -27.91
CA MET A 1 12.72 12.65 -28.75
C MET A 1 12.70 14.15 -29.04
N GLN A 2 12.65 15.04 -28.04
CA GLN A 2 12.65 16.50 -28.30
C GLN A 2 13.90 16.95 -29.06
N GLU A 3 15.09 16.64 -28.55
CA GLU A 3 16.38 16.99 -29.16
C GLU A 3 16.60 16.38 -30.56
N GLN A 4 15.93 15.26 -30.84
CA GLN A 4 15.96 14.60 -32.14
C GLN A 4 14.94 15.18 -33.14
N GLY A 5 14.17 16.21 -32.76
CA GLY A 5 13.20 16.86 -33.64
C GLY A 5 11.96 16.02 -33.99
N ALA A 6 11.70 14.90 -33.29
CA ALA A 6 10.62 13.98 -33.65
C ALA A 6 9.22 14.62 -33.62
N HIS A 7 8.99 15.53 -32.67
CA HIS A 7 7.72 16.26 -32.52
C HIS A 7 7.42 17.17 -33.71
N HIS A 8 8.42 17.88 -34.25
CA HIS A 8 8.26 18.72 -35.44
C HIS A 8 7.84 17.89 -36.66
N ILE A 9 8.45 16.71 -36.85
CA ILE A 9 8.11 15.80 -37.95
C ILE A 9 6.65 15.33 -37.83
N LEU A 10 6.22 14.96 -36.62
CA LEU A 10 4.84 14.53 -36.37
C LEU A 10 3.85 15.68 -36.59
N CYS A 11 4.13 16.88 -36.07
CA CYS A 11 3.27 18.05 -36.25
C CYS A 11 3.15 18.43 -37.72
N ALA A 12 4.26 18.43 -38.47
CA ALA A 12 4.25 18.70 -39.90
C ALA A 12 3.44 17.67 -40.70
N LYS A 13 3.57 16.37 -40.40
CA LYS A 13 2.82 15.30 -41.08
C LYS A 13 1.32 15.33 -40.78
N LEU A 14 0.94 15.74 -39.57
CA LEU A 14 -0.45 15.77 -39.12
C LEU A 14 -1.11 17.14 -39.32
N GLY A 15 -0.37 18.15 -39.81
CA GLY A 15 -0.88 19.51 -39.98
C GLY A 15 -1.18 20.26 -38.67
N LEU A 16 -0.49 19.91 -37.57
CA LEU A 16 -0.71 20.47 -36.24
C LEU A 16 0.17 21.71 -36.01
N THR A 17 -0.21 22.85 -36.60
CA THR A 17 0.60 24.08 -36.63
C THR A 17 0.74 24.80 -35.29
N GLU A 18 -0.17 24.57 -34.33
CA GLU A 18 -0.10 25.18 -32.99
C GLU A 18 0.66 24.33 -31.96
N ALA A 19 1.01 23.09 -32.30
CA ALA A 19 1.63 22.12 -31.38
C ALA A 19 3.17 22.13 -31.36
N ASP A 20 3.81 23.02 -32.10
CA ASP A 20 5.29 23.09 -32.19
C ASP A 20 5.96 23.63 -30.90
N LYS A 21 5.22 24.36 -30.05
CA LYS A 21 5.74 24.87 -28.77
C LYS A 21 5.50 23.85 -27.65
N LEU A 22 6.53 23.08 -27.32
CA LEU A 22 6.53 22.14 -26.20
C LEU A 22 7.14 22.75 -24.94
N ASP A 23 6.34 22.88 -23.88
CA ASP A 23 6.86 23.08 -22.53
C ASP A 23 7.17 21.72 -21.88
N LEU A 24 8.46 21.42 -21.71
CA LEU A 24 8.94 20.22 -21.03
C LEU A 24 9.58 20.53 -19.66
N SER A 25 9.40 21.73 -19.12
CA SER A 25 9.99 22.13 -17.84
C SER A 25 9.63 21.17 -16.71
N SER A 26 8.38 20.72 -16.65
CA SER A 26 7.90 19.72 -15.68
C SER A 26 8.58 18.36 -15.85
N TRP A 27 8.89 17.93 -17.07
CA TRP A 27 9.57 16.66 -17.34
C TRP A 27 11.07 16.72 -17.07
N LYS A 28 11.74 17.81 -17.48
CA LYS A 28 13.18 17.97 -17.29
C LYS A 28 13.51 18.21 -15.83
N VAL A 29 12.97 19.29 -15.26
CA VAL A 29 13.36 19.75 -13.91
C VAL A 29 12.68 18.93 -12.82
N ASN A 30 11.35 18.71 -12.91
CA ASN A 30 10.63 18.09 -11.80
C ASN A 30 10.73 16.56 -11.78
N LEU A 31 11.11 15.93 -12.91
CA LEU A 31 11.21 14.47 -13.01
C LEU A 31 12.64 13.99 -13.29
N ALA A 32 13.22 14.32 -14.42
CA ALA A 32 14.53 13.78 -14.82
C ALA A 32 15.65 14.23 -13.87
N ASP A 33 15.84 15.55 -13.72
CA ASP A 33 16.88 16.12 -12.85
C ASP A 33 16.67 15.69 -11.40
N ARG A 34 15.41 15.66 -10.95
CA ARG A 34 15.06 15.20 -9.60
C ARG A 34 15.48 13.76 -9.39
N TRP A 35 15.15 12.86 -10.31
CA TRP A 35 15.49 11.43 -10.21
C TRP A 35 17.00 11.21 -10.14
N ASP A 36 17.76 11.90 -10.98
CA ASP A 36 19.23 11.76 -11.04
C ASP A 36 19.93 12.38 -9.82
N SER A 37 19.26 13.31 -9.11
CA SER A 37 19.79 13.97 -7.91
C SER A 37 19.56 13.22 -6.59
N LEU A 38 18.87 12.07 -6.59
CA LEU A 38 18.54 11.34 -5.37
C LEU A 38 19.76 10.59 -4.82
N ILE A 39 20.17 10.91 -3.59
CA ILE A 39 21.38 10.35 -2.95
C ILE A 39 21.04 9.50 -1.72
N ASP A 40 20.22 10.02 -0.80
CA ASP A 40 19.90 9.35 0.47
C ASP A 40 19.16 8.02 0.23
N PRO A 41 19.75 6.85 0.51
CA PRO A 41 19.12 5.58 0.22
C PRO A 41 17.97 5.26 1.19
N VAL A 42 16.98 4.52 0.70
CA VAL A 42 15.98 3.83 1.53
C VAL A 42 15.86 2.40 1.03
N LYS A 43 16.18 1.43 1.90
CA LYS A 43 16.17 0.01 1.57
C LYS A 43 14.77 -0.56 1.77
N ILE A 44 14.11 -0.94 0.68
CA ILE A 44 12.80 -1.56 0.70
C ILE A 44 12.93 -3.02 0.30
N THR A 45 12.41 -3.92 1.12
CA THR A 45 12.35 -5.35 0.77
C THR A 45 10.95 -5.72 0.32
N LEU A 46 10.83 -6.19 -0.92
CA LEU A 46 9.59 -6.65 -1.53
C LEU A 46 9.50 -8.17 -1.43
N ILE A 47 8.43 -8.65 -0.78
CA ILE A 47 8.18 -10.07 -0.55
C ILE A 47 7.29 -10.62 -1.67
N GLY A 48 7.93 -11.17 -2.70
CA GLY A 48 7.28 -11.61 -3.92
C GLY A 48 7.06 -13.11 -4.00
N LYS A 49 6.25 -13.55 -4.95
CA LYS A 49 6.15 -14.95 -5.40
C LYS A 49 7.22 -15.27 -6.46
N TYR A 50 7.64 -14.26 -7.23
CA TYR A 50 8.62 -14.41 -8.31
C TYR A 50 9.65 -13.28 -8.24
N THR A 51 10.87 -13.55 -7.79
CA THR A 51 11.92 -12.52 -7.73
C THR A 51 12.60 -12.28 -9.08
N ASN A 52 12.55 -13.27 -9.98
CA ASN A 52 13.22 -13.22 -11.28
C ASN A 52 12.37 -12.58 -12.39
N LEU A 53 11.14 -12.16 -12.07
CA LEU A 53 10.22 -11.54 -13.03
C LEU A 53 9.79 -10.17 -12.51
N SER A 54 10.67 -9.18 -12.65
CA SER A 54 10.42 -7.78 -12.23
C SER A 54 9.14 -7.20 -12.83
N ASP A 55 8.78 -7.61 -14.06
CA ASP A 55 7.58 -7.16 -14.76
C ASP A 55 6.28 -7.52 -14.03
N ALA A 56 6.27 -8.61 -13.26
CA ALA A 56 5.11 -9.01 -12.46
C ALA A 56 4.75 -7.97 -11.39
N TYR A 57 5.69 -7.10 -11.03
CA TYR A 57 5.56 -6.08 -10.00
C TYR A 57 5.75 -4.65 -10.54
N LEU A 58 5.71 -4.45 -11.86
CA LEU A 58 6.06 -3.17 -12.48
C LEU A 58 5.27 -1.99 -11.91
N SER A 59 3.96 -2.12 -11.72
CA SER A 59 3.12 -1.05 -11.13
C SER A 59 3.52 -0.70 -9.70
N VAL A 60 3.89 -1.70 -8.91
CA VAL A 60 4.38 -1.53 -7.52
C VAL A 60 5.74 -0.84 -7.53
N ILE A 61 6.68 -1.29 -8.37
CA ILE A 61 8.00 -0.67 -8.53
C ILE A 61 7.84 0.80 -8.92
N LYS A 62 7.03 1.11 -9.94
CA LYS A 62 6.79 2.49 -10.37
C LYS A 62 6.18 3.34 -9.25
N SER A 63 5.29 2.77 -8.45
CA SER A 63 4.69 3.48 -7.31
C SER A 63 5.70 3.79 -6.21
N LEU A 64 6.62 2.87 -5.91
CA LEU A 64 7.75 3.13 -5.02
C LEU A 64 8.66 4.24 -5.59
N GLN A 65 8.97 4.19 -6.89
CA GLN A 65 9.78 5.23 -7.55
C GLN A 65 9.13 6.61 -7.47
N HIS A 66 7.82 6.71 -7.72
CA HIS A 66 7.08 7.98 -7.57
C HIS A 66 7.13 8.50 -6.13
N ALA A 67 6.95 7.62 -5.14
CA ALA A 67 6.99 7.98 -3.73
C ALA A 67 8.40 8.43 -3.28
N CYS A 68 9.45 7.72 -3.72
CA CYS A 68 10.84 8.06 -3.45
C CYS A 68 11.24 9.41 -4.05
N MET A 69 10.79 9.73 -5.28
CA MET A 69 11.00 11.05 -5.89
C MET A 69 10.37 12.16 -5.05
N GLU A 70 9.16 11.95 -4.53
CA GLU A 70 8.48 12.96 -3.70
C GLU A 70 9.11 13.09 -2.31
N ALA A 71 9.48 11.96 -1.69
CA ALA A 71 10.17 11.92 -0.40
C ALA A 71 11.65 12.34 -0.46
N ARG A 72 12.19 12.56 -1.67
CA ARG A 72 13.60 12.89 -1.96
C ARG A 72 14.57 11.88 -1.34
N VAL A 73 14.35 10.60 -1.64
CA VAL A 73 15.21 9.48 -1.25
C VAL A 73 15.41 8.56 -2.44
N LYS A 74 16.56 7.89 -2.50
CA LYS A 74 16.92 6.92 -3.54
C LYS A 74 16.41 5.54 -3.15
N LEU A 75 15.58 4.94 -4.02
CA LEU A 75 15.06 3.60 -3.79
C LEU A 75 16.16 2.54 -3.94
N GLU A 76 16.42 1.77 -2.90
CA GLU A 76 17.17 0.52 -2.95
C GLU A 76 16.21 -0.65 -2.75
N LEU A 77 15.85 -1.32 -3.85
CA LEU A 77 14.85 -2.39 -3.82
C LEU A 77 15.51 -3.76 -3.73
N GLU A 78 15.25 -4.48 -2.66
CA GLU A 78 15.67 -5.87 -2.47
C GLU A 78 14.50 -6.83 -2.66
N TRP A 79 14.78 -7.94 -3.34
CA TRP A 79 13.79 -8.96 -3.66
C TRP A 79 14.00 -10.18 -2.77
N VAL A 80 12.91 -10.65 -2.16
CA VAL A 80 12.86 -11.90 -1.41
C VAL A 80 11.69 -12.72 -1.94
N GLU A 81 11.96 -13.98 -2.29
CA GLU A 81 10.92 -14.93 -2.64
C GLU A 81 10.28 -15.41 -1.34
N ALA A 82 8.96 -15.32 -1.21
CA ALA A 82 8.30 -15.65 0.05
C ALA A 82 8.61 -17.09 0.50
N ALA A 83 8.69 -18.04 -0.43
CA ALA A 83 9.02 -19.43 -0.12
C ALA A 83 10.41 -19.60 0.50
N SER A 84 11.37 -18.69 0.25
CA SER A 84 12.70 -18.78 0.85
C SER A 84 12.74 -18.37 2.33
N LEU A 85 11.63 -17.85 2.87
CA LEU A 85 11.49 -17.55 4.30
C LEU A 85 10.91 -18.73 5.10
N GLU A 86 10.43 -19.77 4.42
CA GLU A 86 9.76 -20.93 5.02
C GLU A 86 10.76 -21.97 5.53
N SER A 87 10.32 -22.82 6.46
CA SER A 87 11.13 -23.90 7.07
C SER A 87 11.73 -24.84 6.03
N GLU A 88 10.98 -25.14 4.98
CA GLU A 88 11.36 -26.01 3.89
C GLU A 88 12.58 -25.47 3.14
N SER A 89 12.69 -24.14 3.01
CA SER A 89 13.89 -23.51 2.45
C SER A 89 15.08 -23.60 3.41
N LYS A 90 14.86 -23.55 4.73
CA LYS A 90 15.93 -23.73 5.72
C LYS A 90 16.56 -25.12 5.61
N GLU A 91 15.78 -26.14 5.27
CA GLU A 91 16.27 -27.51 5.09
C GLU A 91 16.89 -27.74 3.71
N SER A 92 16.25 -27.23 2.66
CA SER A 92 16.68 -27.48 1.27
C SER A 92 17.79 -26.55 0.77
N ASP A 93 17.79 -25.28 1.19
CA ASP A 93 18.81 -24.28 0.85
C ASP A 93 19.02 -23.29 2.02
N PRO A 94 19.80 -23.70 3.05
CA PRO A 94 20.05 -22.88 4.24
C PRO A 94 20.70 -21.53 3.91
N ALA A 95 21.54 -21.48 2.88
CA ALA A 95 22.23 -20.26 2.48
C ALA A 95 21.25 -19.23 1.90
N LEU A 96 20.31 -19.67 1.05
CA LEU A 96 19.24 -18.83 0.54
C LEU A 96 18.30 -18.37 1.65
N TYR A 97 17.95 -19.26 2.58
CA TYR A 97 17.12 -18.94 3.74
C TYR A 97 17.76 -17.82 4.58
N ASP A 98 19.02 -17.99 4.99
CA ASP A 98 19.74 -17.00 5.80
C ASP A 98 19.92 -15.67 5.06
N ALA A 99 20.21 -15.71 3.76
CA ALA A 99 20.32 -14.51 2.94
C ALA A 99 18.97 -13.77 2.82
N SER A 100 17.87 -14.51 2.74
CA SER A 100 16.52 -13.93 2.65
C SER A 100 16.14 -13.23 3.96
N TRP A 101 16.36 -13.89 5.10
CA TRP A 101 16.12 -13.30 6.42
C TRP A 101 17.04 -12.09 6.70
N ARG A 102 18.30 -12.12 6.23
CA ARG A 102 19.21 -10.97 6.35
C ARG A 102 18.66 -9.73 5.63
N LYS A 103 18.13 -9.89 4.41
CA LYS A 103 17.49 -8.79 3.66
C LYS A 103 16.32 -8.19 4.43
N LEU A 104 15.45 -9.02 5.03
CA LEU A 104 14.35 -8.53 5.89
C LEU A 104 14.86 -7.73 7.10
N ALA A 105 15.94 -8.19 7.73
CA ALA A 105 16.51 -7.52 8.89
C ALA A 105 17.13 -6.16 8.55
N GLU A 106 17.81 -6.08 7.41
CA GLU A 106 18.44 -4.85 6.90
C GLU A 106 17.44 -3.86 6.31
N ALA A 107 16.23 -4.29 5.95
CA ALA A 107 15.20 -3.45 5.35
C ALA A 107 14.83 -2.24 6.22
N ASP A 108 14.68 -1.07 5.61
CA ASP A 108 14.03 0.10 6.23
C ASP A 108 12.51 -0.01 6.18
N GLY A 109 11.98 -0.76 5.21
CA GLY A 109 10.55 -1.07 5.11
C GLY A 109 10.28 -2.36 4.32
N ILE A 110 9.18 -3.03 4.65
CA ILE A 110 8.78 -4.32 4.09
C ILE A 110 7.45 -4.14 3.33
N LEU A 111 7.42 -4.57 2.07
CA LEU A 111 6.23 -4.50 1.22
C LEU A 111 5.77 -5.90 0.82
N VAL A 112 4.51 -6.21 1.09
CA VAL A 112 3.85 -7.44 0.62
C VAL A 112 2.79 -7.07 -0.42
N PRO A 113 3.04 -7.33 -1.71
CA PRO A 113 2.12 -6.97 -2.78
C PRO A 113 0.95 -7.96 -2.88
N GLY A 114 0.05 -7.70 -3.83
CA GLY A 114 -0.99 -8.65 -4.21
C GLY A 114 -0.42 -9.97 -4.73
N GLY A 115 -1.23 -11.02 -4.69
CA GLY A 115 -0.84 -12.35 -5.16
C GLY A 115 -2.05 -13.29 -5.26
N PHE A 116 -1.78 -14.52 -5.69
CA PHE A 116 -2.79 -15.58 -5.81
C PHE A 116 -2.17 -16.95 -5.58
N GLY A 117 -3.00 -17.86 -5.06
CA GLY A 117 -2.62 -19.23 -4.72
C GLY A 117 -1.79 -19.34 -3.44
N SER A 118 -1.66 -20.56 -2.93
CA SER A 118 -1.09 -20.86 -1.61
C SER A 118 0.44 -20.76 -1.53
N ARG A 119 1.16 -20.81 -2.65
CA ARG A 119 2.62 -20.80 -2.67
C ARG A 119 3.20 -19.51 -2.06
N GLY A 120 4.06 -19.65 -1.05
CA GLY A 120 4.70 -18.53 -0.39
C GLY A 120 3.75 -17.73 0.51
N VAL A 121 2.61 -18.29 0.91
CA VAL A 121 1.68 -17.61 1.85
C VAL A 121 2.30 -17.59 3.24
N GLU A 122 2.83 -18.72 3.73
CA GLU A 122 3.43 -18.82 5.06
C GLU A 122 4.67 -17.92 5.17
N GLY A 123 5.52 -17.87 4.15
CA GLY A 123 6.63 -16.93 4.10
C GLY A 123 6.22 -15.45 4.17
N LYS A 124 5.09 -15.06 3.55
CA LYS A 124 4.55 -13.70 3.69
C LYS A 124 4.00 -13.43 5.08
N ILE A 125 3.36 -14.42 5.71
CA ILE A 125 2.88 -14.33 7.11
C ILE A 125 4.07 -14.11 8.04
N LEU A 126 5.17 -14.85 7.85
CA LEU A 126 6.41 -14.67 8.59
C LEU A 126 7.01 -13.27 8.39
N ALA A 127 7.02 -12.76 7.16
CA ALA A 127 7.50 -11.40 6.88
C ALA A 127 6.63 -10.30 7.51
N ALA A 128 5.30 -10.44 7.48
CA ALA A 128 4.37 -9.52 8.13
C ALA A 128 4.55 -9.52 9.66
N ASN A 129 4.72 -10.71 10.26
CA ASN A 129 5.02 -10.87 11.68
C ASN A 129 6.34 -10.17 12.02
N TYR A 130 7.39 -10.44 11.24
CA TYR A 130 8.69 -9.82 11.42
C TYR A 130 8.60 -8.29 11.37
N ALA A 131 7.86 -7.74 10.41
CA ALA A 131 7.67 -6.30 10.31
C ALA A 131 7.00 -5.75 11.57
N ARG A 132 5.91 -6.38 12.03
CA ARG A 132 5.15 -5.96 13.21
C ARG A 132 5.99 -5.99 14.49
N ILE A 133 6.66 -7.10 14.77
CA ILE A 133 7.40 -7.27 16.04
C ILE A 133 8.68 -6.42 16.09
N ASN A 134 9.31 -6.17 14.94
CA ASN A 134 10.52 -5.34 14.85
C ASN A 134 10.22 -3.87 14.51
N LYS A 135 8.95 -3.48 14.45
CA LYS A 135 8.49 -2.12 14.12
C LYS A 135 9.06 -1.60 12.80
N LYS A 136 9.26 -2.49 11.82
CA LYS A 136 9.67 -2.11 10.46
C LYS A 136 8.43 -1.63 9.71
N PRO A 137 8.42 -0.42 9.13
CA PRO A 137 7.37 0.04 8.24
C PRO A 137 6.88 -1.08 7.30
N TYR A 138 5.57 -1.28 7.26
CA TYR A 138 4.91 -2.34 6.51
C TYR A 138 3.85 -1.74 5.60
N LEU A 139 3.86 -2.16 4.32
CA LEU A 139 2.78 -1.89 3.38
C LEU A 139 2.26 -3.21 2.79
N GLY A 140 1.04 -3.58 3.14
CA GLY A 140 0.32 -4.71 2.54
C GLY A 140 -0.65 -4.25 1.46
N ILE A 141 -0.65 -4.92 0.31
CA ILE A 141 -1.55 -4.60 -0.83
C ILE A 141 -2.36 -5.84 -1.19
N CYS A 142 -3.69 -5.71 -1.20
CA CYS A 142 -4.62 -6.77 -1.56
C CYS A 142 -4.35 -8.04 -0.71
N LEU A 143 -3.71 -9.08 -1.27
CA LEU A 143 -3.25 -10.23 -0.50
C LEU A 143 -2.37 -9.82 0.71
N GLY A 144 -1.54 -8.79 0.61
CA GLY A 144 -0.75 -8.31 1.74
C GLY A 144 -1.59 -7.87 2.94
N MET A 145 -2.75 -7.25 2.70
CA MET A 145 -3.70 -6.91 3.78
C MET A 145 -4.27 -8.18 4.43
N GLN A 146 -4.67 -9.16 3.63
CA GLN A 146 -5.17 -10.45 4.14
C GLN A 146 -4.11 -11.18 4.96
N ILE A 147 -2.85 -11.19 4.49
CA ILE A 147 -1.72 -11.79 5.21
C ILE A 147 -1.50 -11.12 6.56
N ALA A 148 -1.55 -9.78 6.62
CA ALA A 148 -1.42 -9.05 7.87
C ALA A 148 -2.51 -9.42 8.89
N VAL A 149 -3.75 -9.62 8.43
CA VAL A 149 -4.85 -10.07 9.30
C VAL A 149 -4.62 -11.50 9.78
N ILE A 150 -4.27 -12.43 8.88
CA ILE A 150 -3.98 -13.83 9.25
C ILE A 150 -2.87 -13.89 10.29
N GLU A 151 -1.77 -13.16 10.06
CA GLU A 151 -0.65 -13.07 11.01
C GLU A 151 -1.11 -12.60 12.39
N TYR A 152 -1.92 -11.55 12.44
CA TYR A 152 -2.37 -10.95 13.70
C TYR A 152 -3.29 -11.89 14.47
N VAL A 153 -4.22 -12.56 13.77
CA VAL A 153 -5.11 -13.55 14.37
C VAL A 153 -4.30 -14.72 14.97
N ARG A 154 -3.27 -15.20 14.26
CA ARG A 154 -2.42 -16.28 14.78
C ARG A 154 -1.58 -15.86 15.99
N ASN A 155 -0.89 -14.73 15.88
CA ASN A 155 0.16 -14.36 16.82
C ASN A 155 -0.30 -13.47 17.98
N VAL A 156 -1.36 -12.69 17.80
CA VAL A 156 -1.88 -11.78 18.84
C VAL A 156 -3.13 -12.34 19.49
N LEU A 157 -4.07 -12.90 18.69
CA LEU A 157 -5.27 -13.54 19.24
C LEU A 157 -5.05 -15.01 19.66
N GLY A 158 -3.89 -15.59 19.33
CA GLY A 158 -3.53 -16.96 19.71
C GLY A 158 -4.27 -18.06 18.93
N LEU A 159 -4.96 -17.71 17.84
CA LEU A 159 -5.70 -18.65 17.00
C LEU A 159 -4.76 -19.19 15.90
N THR A 160 -3.85 -20.08 16.28
CA THR A 160 -2.69 -20.50 15.48
C THR A 160 -3.03 -21.14 14.12
N GLU A 161 -4.19 -21.79 14.00
CA GLU A 161 -4.64 -22.42 12.75
C GLU A 161 -5.41 -21.46 11.83
N ALA A 162 -5.50 -20.16 12.17
CA ALA A 162 -6.24 -19.20 11.38
C ALA A 162 -5.65 -19.03 9.98
N ASN A 163 -6.52 -18.93 8.98
CA ASN A 163 -6.09 -18.74 7.59
C ASN A 163 -7.20 -18.11 6.73
N SER A 164 -6.89 -17.85 5.47
CA SER A 164 -7.88 -17.61 4.43
C SER A 164 -8.54 -18.92 4.01
N THR A 165 -9.85 -18.89 3.79
CA THR A 165 -10.57 -20.01 3.18
C THR A 165 -10.16 -20.26 1.72
N GLU A 166 -9.40 -19.33 1.09
CA GLU A 166 -8.75 -19.57 -0.20
C GLU A 166 -7.69 -20.67 -0.13
N PHE A 167 -6.91 -20.70 0.96
CA PHE A 167 -5.73 -21.58 1.08
C PHE A 167 -5.97 -22.76 2.00
N ALA A 168 -6.78 -22.58 3.05
CA ALA A 168 -7.18 -23.64 3.96
C ALA A 168 -8.71 -23.60 4.18
N PRO A 169 -9.52 -24.17 3.26
CA PRO A 169 -10.98 -24.13 3.34
C PRO A 169 -11.56 -24.73 4.63
N ALA A 170 -10.82 -25.63 5.29
CA ALA A 170 -11.22 -26.31 6.51
C ALA A 170 -10.65 -25.68 7.80
N THR A 171 -10.03 -24.49 7.73
CA THR A 171 -9.51 -23.81 8.93
C THR A 171 -10.62 -23.61 9.97
N PRO A 172 -10.38 -23.93 11.26
CA PRO A 172 -11.35 -23.65 12.32
C PRO A 172 -11.49 -22.15 12.62
N HIS A 173 -10.57 -21.32 12.11
CA HIS A 173 -10.49 -19.89 12.39
C HIS A 173 -10.35 -19.09 11.09
N PRO A 174 -11.41 -18.98 10.28
CA PRO A 174 -11.36 -18.28 9.00
C PRO A 174 -11.16 -16.78 9.22
N ALA A 175 -9.92 -16.32 9.09
CA ALA A 175 -9.53 -14.91 9.20
C ALA A 175 -9.99 -14.10 7.98
N VAL A 176 -10.01 -14.76 6.82
CA VAL A 176 -10.38 -14.19 5.54
C VAL A 176 -11.33 -15.17 4.85
N VAL A 177 -12.45 -14.67 4.36
CA VAL A 177 -13.57 -15.46 3.82
C VAL A 177 -13.93 -15.05 2.40
N PHE A 178 -14.53 -15.97 1.66
CA PHE A 178 -15.03 -15.69 0.32
C PHE A 178 -16.31 -14.86 0.40
N MET A 179 -16.27 -13.61 -0.04
CA MET A 179 -17.40 -12.67 0.01
C MET A 179 -17.53 -11.91 -1.32
N PRO A 180 -17.95 -12.60 -2.40
CA PRO A 180 -18.01 -12.02 -3.74
C PRO A 180 -19.07 -10.92 -3.85
N GLU A 181 -18.95 -10.08 -4.88
CA GLU A 181 -20.03 -9.18 -5.24
C GLU A 181 -21.12 -9.96 -5.99
N ILE A 182 -22.37 -9.78 -5.59
CA ILE A 182 -23.51 -10.30 -6.34
C ILE A 182 -23.83 -9.28 -7.44
N SER A 183 -23.66 -9.70 -8.69
CA SER A 183 -23.99 -8.87 -9.83
C SER A 183 -25.39 -9.24 -10.34
N THR A 184 -26.22 -8.23 -10.59
CA THR A 184 -27.53 -8.43 -11.25
C THR A 184 -27.39 -8.80 -12.73
N THR A 185 -26.26 -8.44 -13.36
CA THR A 185 -25.96 -8.71 -14.78
C THR A 185 -25.15 -9.99 -15.00
N HIS A 186 -24.30 -10.37 -14.05
CA HIS A 186 -23.53 -11.62 -14.10
C HIS A 186 -24.02 -12.59 -13.02
N LYS A 187 -24.67 -13.69 -13.43
CA LYS A 187 -25.11 -14.75 -12.52
C LYS A 187 -23.88 -15.48 -11.92
N GLY A 188 -23.77 -15.51 -10.60
CA GLY A 188 -22.68 -16.15 -9.84
C GLY A 188 -21.93 -15.17 -8.93
N GLY A 189 -21.02 -15.69 -8.08
CA GLY A 189 -20.17 -14.87 -7.22
C GLY A 189 -19.11 -14.13 -8.06
N THR A 190 -19.31 -12.83 -8.30
CA THR A 190 -18.38 -12.05 -9.12
C THR A 190 -17.22 -11.49 -8.30
N MET A 191 -16.09 -11.26 -8.99
CA MET A 191 -14.91 -10.64 -8.40
C MET A 191 -15.18 -9.15 -8.15
N ARG A 192 -14.80 -8.64 -6.98
CA ARG A 192 -14.80 -7.21 -6.71
C ARG A 192 -13.73 -6.56 -7.59
N LEU A 193 -14.18 -5.80 -8.59
CA LEU A 193 -13.33 -5.32 -9.69
C LEU A 193 -13.64 -3.86 -10.05
N GLY A 194 -12.57 -3.10 -10.27
CA GLY A 194 -12.65 -1.72 -10.75
C GLY A 194 -12.67 -0.70 -9.61
N ALA A 195 -13.08 0.53 -9.93
CA ALA A 195 -13.15 1.59 -8.93
C ALA A 195 -14.28 1.32 -7.93
N ARG A 196 -13.98 1.41 -6.64
CA ARG A 196 -14.95 1.37 -5.55
C ARG A 196 -14.61 2.46 -4.55
N ARG A 197 -15.64 2.92 -3.84
CA ARG A 197 -15.51 3.93 -2.80
C ARG A 197 -15.16 3.26 -1.47
N THR A 198 -14.21 3.87 -0.77
CA THR A 198 -13.82 3.54 0.60
C THR A 198 -14.07 4.75 1.48
N ILE A 199 -14.90 4.60 2.51
CA ILE A 199 -15.22 5.61 3.51
C ILE A 199 -14.19 5.54 4.65
N LEU A 200 -13.51 6.65 4.91
CA LEU A 200 -12.55 6.75 5.99
C LEU A 200 -13.28 6.96 7.32
N GLN A 201 -13.08 6.04 8.25
CA GLN A 201 -13.82 5.96 9.52
C GLN A 201 -13.34 6.98 10.55
N THR A 202 -12.07 7.38 10.48
CA THR A 202 -11.48 8.37 11.39
C THR A 202 -10.51 9.27 10.63
N MET A 203 -10.51 10.56 10.96
CA MET A 203 -9.61 11.56 10.36
C MET A 203 -8.28 11.69 11.08
N SER A 204 -8.11 11.04 12.24
CA SER A 204 -6.87 11.05 13.01
C SER A 204 -5.85 10.01 12.54
N CYS A 205 -6.28 9.01 11.76
CA CYS A 205 -5.41 7.95 11.25
C CYS A 205 -4.39 8.47 10.21
N ILE A 206 -3.35 7.67 9.96
CA ILE A 206 -2.26 8.05 9.06
C ILE A 206 -2.80 8.16 7.62
N SER A 207 -3.61 7.19 7.19
CA SER A 207 -4.19 7.13 5.85
C SER A 207 -5.03 8.37 5.56
N ALA A 208 -5.93 8.77 6.47
CA ALA A 208 -6.74 9.98 6.25
C ALA A 208 -5.89 11.23 6.10
N LYS A 209 -4.82 11.39 6.90
CA LYS A 209 -3.90 12.53 6.77
C LYS A 209 -3.16 12.52 5.42
N LEU A 210 -2.71 11.36 4.96
CA LEU A 210 -2.05 11.20 3.66
C LEU A 210 -3.00 11.47 2.49
N TYR A 211 -4.25 11.05 2.60
CA TYR A 211 -5.34 11.33 1.67
C TYR A 211 -5.99 12.71 1.93
N GLN A 212 -5.25 13.66 2.48
CA GLN A 212 -5.68 15.07 2.60
C GLN A 212 -6.97 15.28 3.40
N ARG A 213 -7.33 14.33 4.28
CA ARG A 213 -8.55 14.32 5.08
C ARG A 213 -9.84 14.33 4.24
N ASP A 214 -9.78 13.75 3.04
CA ASP A 214 -10.99 13.43 2.28
C ASP A 214 -11.86 12.46 3.10
N GLN A 215 -13.18 12.60 3.03
CA GLN A 215 -14.09 11.70 3.75
C GLN A 215 -14.15 10.30 3.13
N TYR A 216 -13.85 10.21 1.83
CA TYR A 216 -13.83 8.98 1.08
C TYR A 216 -12.74 9.02 0.02
N ILE A 217 -12.30 7.85 -0.43
CA ILE A 217 -11.38 7.68 -1.54
C ILE A 217 -11.96 6.67 -2.54
N ASP A 218 -11.69 6.87 -3.82
CA ASP A 218 -12.09 5.90 -4.86
C ASP A 218 -10.84 5.18 -5.38
N GLU A 219 -10.70 3.89 -5.08
CA GLU A 219 -9.52 3.09 -5.43
C GLU A 219 -9.90 1.85 -6.23
N ARG A 220 -8.92 1.21 -6.88
CA ARG A 220 -9.16 0.07 -7.77
C ARG A 220 -8.98 -1.27 -7.06
N HIS A 221 -9.98 -2.13 -7.16
CA HIS A 221 -9.97 -3.47 -6.57
C HIS A 221 -9.86 -4.55 -7.65
N ARG A 222 -9.31 -5.70 -7.26
CA ARG A 222 -9.27 -6.93 -8.05
C ARG A 222 -9.05 -8.14 -7.13
N HIS A 223 -10.08 -8.51 -6.37
CA HIS A 223 -10.01 -9.61 -5.40
C HIS A 223 -11.40 -10.22 -5.14
N ARG A 224 -11.45 -11.32 -4.38
CA ARG A 224 -12.69 -12.08 -4.11
C ARG A 224 -12.91 -12.40 -2.62
N TYR A 225 -11.90 -12.15 -1.81
CA TYR A 225 -11.83 -12.58 -0.43
C TYR A 225 -11.68 -11.36 0.45
N GLU A 226 -12.36 -11.38 1.58
CA GLU A 226 -12.49 -10.24 2.48
C GLU A 226 -12.14 -10.68 3.89
N VAL A 227 -11.76 -9.73 4.74
CA VAL A 227 -11.64 -9.98 6.18
C VAL A 227 -12.96 -10.50 6.71
N ASN A 228 -12.93 -11.55 7.54
CA ASN A 228 -14.14 -12.09 8.13
C ASN A 228 -14.78 -11.04 9.07
N PRO A 229 -16.00 -10.54 8.78
CA PRO A 229 -16.66 -9.52 9.60
C PRO A 229 -16.83 -9.95 11.06
N ASP A 230 -17.02 -11.25 11.33
CA ASP A 230 -17.19 -11.78 12.69
C ASP A 230 -15.94 -11.62 13.57
N LEU A 231 -14.77 -11.47 12.96
CA LEU A 231 -13.50 -11.27 13.68
C LEU A 231 -13.14 -9.80 13.86
N VAL A 232 -13.78 -8.88 13.13
CA VAL A 232 -13.45 -7.45 13.15
C VAL A 232 -13.52 -6.86 14.56
N PRO A 233 -14.55 -7.10 15.39
CA PRO A 233 -14.58 -6.56 16.75
C PRO A 233 -13.40 -7.02 17.61
N LYS A 234 -13.01 -8.30 17.51
CA LYS A 234 -11.87 -8.87 18.26
C LYS A 234 -10.53 -8.31 17.79
N LEU A 235 -10.39 -8.08 16.49
CA LEU A 235 -9.20 -7.46 15.90
C LEU A 235 -9.05 -6.01 16.37
N GLU A 236 -10.13 -5.23 16.34
CA GLU A 236 -10.13 -3.84 16.79
C GLU A 236 -9.88 -3.71 18.29
N GLU A 237 -10.47 -4.58 19.11
CA GLU A 237 -10.21 -4.66 20.56
C GLU A 237 -8.74 -4.99 20.85
N ALA A 238 -8.12 -5.83 20.04
CA ALA A 238 -6.71 -6.19 20.17
C ALA A 238 -5.74 -5.15 19.55
N GLY A 239 -6.23 -4.04 18.97
CA GLY A 239 -5.41 -2.93 18.45
C GLY A 239 -5.18 -2.91 16.93
N MET A 240 -5.82 -3.81 16.16
CA MET A 240 -5.85 -3.75 14.70
C MET A 240 -7.09 -3.01 14.22
N HIS A 241 -6.92 -1.76 13.79
CA HIS A 241 -8.03 -0.88 13.44
C HIS A 241 -8.32 -0.85 11.95
N PHE A 242 -9.60 -0.94 11.57
CA PHE A 242 -10.03 -0.81 10.18
C PHE A 242 -10.52 0.60 9.90
N VAL A 243 -9.59 1.46 9.49
CA VAL A 243 -9.80 2.90 9.30
C VAL A 243 -10.46 3.26 7.97
N GLY A 244 -10.59 2.31 7.04
CA GLY A 244 -11.31 2.46 5.79
C GLY A 244 -12.24 1.27 5.59
N ARG A 245 -13.50 1.54 5.26
CA ARG A 245 -14.53 0.53 4.99
C ARG A 245 -15.25 0.85 3.68
N ASP A 246 -15.91 -0.13 3.07
CA ASP A 246 -16.76 0.14 1.92
C ASP A 246 -18.04 0.89 2.32
N GLU A 247 -18.90 1.19 1.33
CA GLU A 247 -20.12 1.98 1.56
C GLU A 247 -21.16 1.25 2.44
N THR A 248 -21.15 -0.09 2.47
CA THR A 248 -22.03 -0.87 3.37
C THR A 248 -21.46 -0.98 4.77
N GLY A 249 -20.14 -0.77 4.93
CA GLY A 249 -19.43 -0.93 6.19
C GLY A 249 -19.09 -2.40 6.52
N GLU A 250 -19.45 -3.33 5.64
CA GLU A 250 -19.22 -4.78 5.82
C GLU A 250 -17.80 -5.18 5.42
N ARG A 251 -17.21 -4.49 4.44
CA ARG A 251 -15.85 -4.80 3.94
C ARG A 251 -14.84 -3.84 4.53
N MET A 252 -13.76 -4.42 5.05
CA MET A 252 -12.63 -3.67 5.55
C MET A 252 -11.64 -3.41 4.42
N GLU A 253 -11.33 -2.14 4.16
CA GLU A 253 -10.58 -1.72 2.98
C GLU A 253 -9.18 -1.17 3.32
N ILE A 254 -9.01 -0.61 4.53
CA ILE A 254 -7.72 -0.13 5.04
C ILE A 254 -7.59 -0.54 6.50
N LEU A 255 -6.49 -1.23 6.84
CA LEU A 255 -6.09 -1.51 8.21
C LEU A 255 -4.90 -0.65 8.62
N GLU A 256 -4.86 -0.28 9.90
CA GLU A 256 -3.71 0.32 10.57
C GLU A 256 -3.52 -0.31 11.94
N LEU A 257 -2.26 -0.54 12.35
CA LEU A 257 -1.94 -0.75 13.77
C LEU A 257 -1.59 0.62 14.36
N VAL A 258 -2.51 1.16 15.16
CA VAL A 258 -2.34 2.46 15.82
C VAL A 258 -2.55 2.26 17.31
N ASN A 259 -1.56 2.67 18.11
CA ASN A 259 -1.56 2.66 19.58
C ASN A 259 -1.59 1.26 20.23
N HIS A 260 -0.71 1.12 21.21
CA HIS A 260 -0.55 0.06 22.21
C HIS A 260 -1.18 -1.34 21.94
N PRO A 261 -0.37 -2.43 21.93
CA PRO A 261 0.95 -2.50 22.56
C PRO A 261 2.14 -2.03 21.73
N ALA A 262 1.96 -1.64 20.47
CA ALA A 262 3.08 -1.18 19.66
C ALA A 262 2.76 0.13 18.93
N ASP A 263 3.41 1.22 19.36
CA ASP A 263 3.70 2.38 18.50
C ASP A 263 4.49 1.90 17.29
N HIS A 264 3.78 1.44 16.27
CA HIS A 264 4.36 1.02 15.01
C HIS A 264 4.44 2.24 14.08
N PRO A 265 5.61 2.59 13.53
CA PRO A 265 5.79 3.84 12.78
C PRO A 265 4.89 3.91 11.53
N TYR A 266 4.66 2.76 10.90
CA TYR A 266 3.73 2.62 9.77
C TYR A 266 3.40 1.15 9.54
N TYR A 267 2.28 0.64 10.04
CA TYR A 267 1.79 -0.69 9.68
C TYR A 267 0.44 -0.53 9.01
N VAL A 268 0.46 -0.33 7.70
CA VAL A 268 -0.74 -0.02 6.92
C VAL A 268 -0.90 -1.09 5.87
N ALA A 269 -2.12 -1.56 5.68
CA ALA A 269 -2.43 -2.39 4.53
C ALA A 269 -3.78 -2.01 3.94
N ALA A 270 -3.90 -2.18 2.63
CA ALA A 270 -5.11 -1.85 1.90
C ALA A 270 -5.53 -3.01 1.03
N GLN A 271 -6.84 -3.19 0.90
CA GLN A 271 -7.43 -4.27 0.12
C GLN A 271 -7.50 -3.91 -1.38
N PHE A 272 -7.55 -2.62 -1.70
CA PHE A 272 -7.37 -2.10 -3.06
C PHE A 272 -5.91 -2.14 -3.53
N HIS A 273 -5.70 -1.77 -4.79
CA HIS A 273 -4.42 -1.62 -5.46
C HIS A 273 -4.03 -0.13 -5.59
N PRO A 274 -3.41 0.46 -4.55
CA PRO A 274 -3.01 1.88 -4.55
C PRO A 274 -2.03 2.24 -5.67
N GLU A 275 -1.32 1.25 -6.21
CA GLU A 275 -0.32 1.42 -7.26
C GLU A 275 -0.93 1.90 -8.59
N PHE A 276 -2.19 1.58 -8.88
CA PHE A 276 -2.80 1.92 -10.17
C PHE A 276 -3.14 3.41 -10.33
N LYS A 277 -3.26 4.15 -9.22
CA LYS A 277 -3.50 5.60 -9.22
C LYS A 277 -2.23 6.42 -8.98
N SER A 278 -1.09 5.78 -8.75
CA SER A 278 0.19 6.46 -8.59
C SER A 278 0.66 7.09 -9.91
N ARG A 279 1.13 8.34 -9.88
CA ARG A 279 1.67 9.07 -11.04
C ARG A 279 2.96 9.82 -10.66
N PRO A 280 3.86 10.11 -11.61
CA PRO A 280 4.93 11.06 -11.38
C PRO A 280 4.35 12.42 -10.92
N GLY A 281 4.90 13.01 -9.86
CA GLY A 281 4.41 14.25 -9.25
C GLY A 281 3.12 14.13 -8.43
N LYS A 282 2.44 12.97 -8.45
CA LYS A 282 1.30 12.65 -7.59
C LYS A 282 1.37 11.17 -7.20
N PRO A 283 2.32 10.80 -6.32
CA PRO A 283 2.47 9.42 -5.89
C PRO A 283 1.22 8.94 -5.16
N SER A 284 1.02 7.63 -5.14
CA SER A 284 -0.02 7.04 -4.29
C SER A 284 0.23 7.41 -2.82
N PRO A 285 -0.78 7.93 -2.08
CA PRO A 285 -0.59 8.37 -0.69
C PRO A 285 -0.07 7.28 0.24
N LEU A 286 -0.53 6.02 0.09
CA LEU A 286 -0.06 4.91 0.93
C LEU A 286 1.40 4.51 0.62
N PHE A 287 1.83 4.62 -0.64
CA PHE A 287 3.25 4.41 -0.98
C PHE A 287 4.12 5.55 -0.46
N LEU A 288 3.64 6.79 -0.54
CA LEU A 288 4.35 7.96 -0.02
C LEU A 288 4.51 7.86 1.51
N GLY A 289 3.43 7.54 2.22
CA GLY A 289 3.46 7.31 3.66
C GLY A 289 4.46 6.23 4.06
N PHE A 290 4.45 5.10 3.35
CA PHE A 290 5.38 4.00 3.55
C PHE A 290 6.84 4.44 3.38
N ILE A 291 7.20 5.09 2.26
CA ILE A 291 8.57 5.56 2.02
C ILE A 291 9.00 6.62 3.04
N LEU A 292 8.11 7.55 3.38
CA LEU A 292 8.38 8.56 4.41
C LEU A 292 8.61 7.91 5.78
N ALA A 293 7.88 6.85 6.12
CA ALA A 293 8.09 6.12 7.37
C ALA A 293 9.44 5.39 7.37
N SER A 294 9.75 4.66 6.28
CA SER A 294 11.03 3.96 6.10
C SER A 294 12.23 4.90 6.16
N SER A 295 12.07 6.13 5.66
CA SER A 295 13.10 7.18 5.73
C SER A 295 13.03 8.06 6.98
N LYS A 296 12.15 7.76 7.95
CA LYS A 296 11.96 8.51 9.21
C LYS A 296 11.58 9.98 9.01
N ARG A 297 10.86 10.28 7.93
CA ARG A 297 10.39 11.63 7.52
C ARG A 297 8.87 11.80 7.67
N LEU A 298 8.11 10.75 8.01
CA LEU A 298 6.65 10.77 8.04
C LEU A 298 6.08 11.84 8.98
N ASP A 299 6.53 11.92 10.23
CA ASP A 299 5.96 12.87 11.20
C ASP A 299 6.11 14.33 10.76
N SER A 300 7.29 14.68 10.26
CA SER A 300 7.59 16.01 9.74
C SER A 300 6.70 16.34 8.54
N TYR A 301 6.51 15.37 7.64
CA TYR A 301 5.63 15.52 6.49
C TYR A 301 4.17 15.71 6.90
N LEU A 302 3.65 14.87 7.81
CA LEU A 302 2.26 14.96 8.26
C LEU A 302 1.98 16.29 8.97
N ARG A 303 2.92 16.80 9.79
CA ARG A 303 2.80 18.14 10.40
C ARG A 303 2.73 19.25 9.35
N TRP A 304 3.57 19.18 8.33
CA TRP A 304 3.57 20.14 7.23
C TRP A 304 2.28 20.11 6.40
N VAL A 305 1.75 18.92 6.10
CA VAL A 305 0.47 18.77 5.40
C VAL A 305 -0.66 19.41 6.21
N ILE A 306 -0.74 19.11 7.50
CA ILE A 306 -1.79 19.64 8.38
C ILE A 306 -1.74 21.18 8.43
N SER A 307 -0.56 21.77 8.62
CA SER A 307 -0.43 23.24 8.68
C SER A 307 -0.75 23.92 7.35
N THR A 308 -0.43 23.29 6.23
CA THR A 308 -0.73 23.82 4.89
C THR A 308 -2.23 23.76 4.59
N GLN A 309 -2.92 22.72 5.04
CA GLN A 309 -4.37 22.61 4.89
C GLN A 309 -5.14 23.62 5.75
N GLU A 310 -4.65 23.88 6.97
CA GLU A 310 -5.28 24.85 7.87
C GLU A 310 -5.15 26.28 7.34
N SER A 311 -4.01 26.63 6.71
CA SER A 311 -3.81 27.95 6.11
C SER A 311 -4.62 28.18 4.82
N GLN A 312 -5.06 27.12 4.15
CA GLN A 312 -5.88 27.20 2.92
C GLN A 312 -7.39 27.10 3.16
N ARG A 313 -7.86 26.87 4.41
CA ARG A 313 -9.30 26.88 4.71
C ARG A 313 -9.82 28.32 4.65
N PRO A 314 -10.84 28.63 3.82
CA PRO A 314 -11.47 29.94 3.85
C PRO A 314 -12.03 30.19 5.26
N LEU A 315 -11.79 31.38 5.80
CA LEU A 315 -12.39 31.86 7.05
C LEU A 315 -13.90 31.67 6.95
N ARG A 316 -14.45 30.62 7.58
CA ARG A 316 -15.88 30.54 7.79
C ARG A 316 -16.24 31.76 8.62
N THR A 317 -17.03 32.65 8.04
CA THR A 317 -17.69 33.76 8.70
C THR A 317 -18.27 33.25 10.02
N GLN A 318 -17.70 33.74 11.12
CA GLN A 318 -18.42 33.77 12.38
C GLN A 318 -19.63 34.66 12.14
N VAL A 319 -20.76 34.07 11.74
CA VAL A 319 -22.04 34.73 11.90
C VAL A 319 -22.28 34.72 13.40
N SER A 320 -22.03 35.87 14.00
CA SER A 320 -22.42 36.18 15.36
C SER A 320 -23.91 35.90 15.49
N GLU A 321 -24.27 34.93 16.32
CA GLU A 321 -25.59 34.91 16.95
C GLU A 321 -25.66 36.13 17.88
N SER A 322 -26.04 37.26 17.30
CA SER A 322 -26.42 38.46 18.02
C SER A 322 -27.83 38.87 17.57
N HIS A 323 -28.84 38.41 18.33
CA HIS A 323 -30.14 39.05 18.57
C HIS A 323 -31.04 39.14 17.31
N VAL A 324 -32.23 38.54 17.26
CA VAL A 324 -33.46 38.82 18.02
C VAL A 324 -34.34 37.58 18.02
#